data_AF-A0A942H284-F1
#
_entry.id   AF-A0A942H284-F1
#
_cell.length_a   1.000
_cell.length_b   1.000
_cell.length_c   1.000
_cell.angle_alpha   90.00
_cell.angle_beta   90.00
_cell.angle_gamma   90.00
#
_symmetry.space_group_name_H-M   'P 1'
#
loop_
_entity.id
_entity.type
_entity.pdbx_description
1 polymer ?
#
loop_
_entity_poly.entity_id
_entity_poly.type
_entity_poly.pdbx_seq_one_letter_code
_entity_poly.pdbx_strand_id
1 'polypeptide(L)'
;MSKPKEEIIERAKADLASRLGMEHSKIEIDGVEDAEFPNGSLGASVDGEMSMMMITPGWKLRFSAGGENYEYRATNDQLRLFRFEGRNFVVE
;
A
#
# COMPACT_ATOMS: atom_id res chain seq x y z
N MET A 1 -2.28 -5.63 19.71
CA MET A 1 -1.02 -6.15 19.17
C MET A 1 -0.77 -5.42 17.86
N SER A 2 0.29 -4.63 17.76
CA SER A 2 0.66 -3.98 16.49
C SER A 2 0.82 -5.07 15.44
N LYS A 3 0.11 -4.96 14.31
CA LYS A 3 0.29 -5.92 13.21
C LYS A 3 1.75 -5.87 12.78
N PRO A 4 2.46 -7.00 12.77
CA PRO A 4 3.84 -6.98 12.32
C PRO A 4 3.85 -6.53 10.85
N LYS A 5 4.81 -5.68 10.51
CA LYS A 5 5.10 -5.25 9.13
C LYS A 5 5.05 -6.41 8.12
N GLU A 6 5.49 -7.59 8.52
CA GLU A 6 5.41 -8.84 7.74
C GLU A 6 3.98 -9.22 7.33
N GLU A 7 2.99 -9.10 8.21
CA GLU A 7 1.59 -9.38 7.87
C GLU A 7 1.05 -8.38 6.84
N ILE A 8 1.39 -7.09 6.98
CA ILE A 8 1.02 -6.05 6.02
C ILE A 8 1.65 -6.34 4.66
N ILE A 9 2.91 -6.76 4.64
CA ILE A 9 3.63 -7.14 3.42
C ILE A 9 2.91 -8.30 2.72
N GLU A 10 2.62 -9.38 3.44
CA GLU A 10 1.96 -10.54 2.84
C GLU A 10 0.58 -10.21 2.29
N ARG A 11 -0.19 -9.37 3.00
CA ARG A 11 -1.50 -8.88 2.51
C ARG A 11 -1.37 -8.03 1.27
N ALA A 12 -0.40 -7.11 1.22
CA ALA A 12 -0.14 -6.29 0.05
C ALA A 12 0.29 -7.13 -1.16
N LYS A 13 1.14 -8.14 -0.95
CA LYS A 13 1.51 -9.10 -2.01
C LYS A 13 0.30 -9.88 -2.51
N ALA A 14 -0.57 -10.34 -1.61
CA ALA A 14 -1.75 -11.09 -2.00
C ALA A 14 -2.75 -10.27 -2.82
N ASP A 15 -2.99 -9.03 -2.40
CA ASP A 15 -3.81 -8.08 -3.14
C ASP A 15 -3.20 -7.78 -4.53
N LEU A 16 -1.90 -7.46 -4.59
CA LEU A 16 -1.23 -7.19 -5.86
C LEU A 16 -1.25 -8.40 -6.80
N ALA A 17 -1.03 -9.61 -6.28
CA ALA A 17 -1.09 -10.85 -7.04
C ALA A 17 -2.47 -11.07 -7.66
N SER A 18 -3.51 -10.87 -6.87
CA SER A 18 -4.88 -11.00 -7.33
C SER A 18 -5.23 -9.95 -8.40
N ARG A 19 -4.77 -8.71 -8.24
CA ARG A 19 -4.97 -7.62 -9.21
C ARG A 19 -4.24 -7.86 -10.53
N LEU A 20 -2.99 -8.29 -10.45
CA LEU A 20 -2.15 -8.54 -11.63
C LEU A 20 -2.38 -9.92 -12.26
N GLY A 21 -3.12 -10.80 -11.59
CA GLY A 21 -3.27 -12.20 -11.99
C GLY A 21 -1.95 -12.96 -11.99
N MET A 22 -1.00 -12.56 -11.14
CA MET A 22 0.33 -13.15 -11.01
C MET A 22 0.47 -13.89 -9.67
N GLU A 23 1.42 -14.82 -9.59
CA GLU A 23 1.69 -15.53 -8.34
C GLU A 23 2.38 -14.65 -7.31
N HIS A 24 2.13 -14.89 -6.01
CA HIS A 24 2.80 -14.17 -4.91
C HIS A 24 4.32 -14.23 -5.02
N SER A 25 4.85 -15.34 -5.55
CA SER A 25 6.29 -15.54 -5.73
C SER A 25 6.90 -14.65 -6.82
N LYS A 26 6.07 -14.05 -7.70
CA LYS A 26 6.49 -13.06 -8.70
C LYS A 26 6.54 -11.64 -8.15
N ILE A 27 6.06 -11.43 -6.93
CA ILE A 27 6.00 -10.13 -6.28
C ILE A 27 7.13 -10.03 -5.27
N GLU A 28 8.11 -9.22 -5.62
CA GLU A 28 9.24 -8.90 -4.76
C GLU A 28 8.94 -7.64 -3.97
N ILE A 29 9.38 -7.63 -2.72
CA ILE A 29 9.34 -6.41 -1.90
C ILE A 29 10.71 -5.76 -1.97
N ASP A 30 10.74 -4.54 -2.50
CA ASP A 30 11.95 -3.74 -2.61
C ASP A 30 12.36 -3.17 -1.25
N GLY A 31 11.38 -2.81 -0.42
CA GLY A 31 11.63 -2.38 0.95
C GLY A 31 10.41 -1.79 1.64
N VAL A 32 10.53 -1.60 2.95
CA VAL A 32 9.58 -0.87 3.77
C VAL A 32 10.27 0.32 4.40
N GLU A 33 9.72 1.50 4.18
CA GLU A 33 10.21 2.76 4.74
C GLU A 33 9.13 3.35 5.63
N ASP A 34 9.48 3.81 6.83
CA ASP A 34 8.62 4.70 7.60
C ASP A 34 8.43 6.03 6.87
N ALA A 35 7.19 6.53 6.88
CA ALA A 35 6.82 7.72 6.15
C ALA A 35 5.66 8.45 6.83
N GLU A 36 5.69 9.76 6.75
CA GLU A 36 4.61 10.62 7.21
C GLU A 36 3.82 11.12 6.01
N PHE A 37 2.51 10.93 6.05
CA PHE A 37 1.63 11.31 4.95
C PHE A 37 0.85 12.57 5.28
N PRO A 38 0.58 13.44 4.29
CA PRO A 38 -0.03 14.76 4.51
C PRO A 38 -1.53 14.71 4.85
N ASN A 39 -2.16 13.53 4.78
CA ASN A 39 -3.58 13.35 5.06
C ASN A 39 -3.87 11.94 5.63
N GLY A 40 -5.06 11.77 6.22
CA GLY A 40 -5.53 10.50 6.78
C GLY A 40 -5.67 9.36 5.78
N SER A 41 -5.77 9.69 4.49
CA SER A 41 -5.81 8.73 3.38
C SER A 41 -4.43 8.34 2.87
N LEU A 42 -3.38 8.74 3.59
CA LEU A 42 -1.99 8.47 3.27
C LEU A 42 -1.55 9.07 1.92
N GLY A 43 -2.19 10.15 1.47
CA GLY A 43 -2.03 10.68 0.12
C GLY A 43 -2.57 9.75 -0.98
N ALA A 44 -3.19 8.63 -0.62
CA ALA A 44 -3.85 7.65 -1.48
C ALA A 44 -5.38 7.74 -1.33
N SER A 45 -5.91 8.95 -1.40
CA SER A 45 -7.36 9.21 -1.40
C SER A 45 -8.00 8.51 -2.59
N VAL A 46 -9.01 7.69 -2.35
CA VAL A 46 -9.80 7.10 -3.45
C VAL A 46 -10.73 8.17 -4.03
N ASP A 47 -11.14 7.99 -5.28
CA ASP A 47 -11.92 8.99 -6.02
C ASP A 47 -13.17 9.42 -5.22
N GLY A 48 -13.28 10.72 -4.93
CA GLY A 48 -14.38 11.30 -4.14
C GLY A 48 -14.25 11.19 -2.61
N GLU A 49 -13.17 10.62 -2.08
CA GLU A 49 -12.94 10.53 -0.62
C GLU A 49 -12.49 11.89 -0.04
N MET A 50 -13.23 12.41 0.95
CA MET A 50 -12.75 13.52 1.76
C MET A 50 -11.73 13.00 2.79
N SER A 51 -10.46 13.24 2.51
CA SER A 51 -9.38 12.94 3.46
C SER A 51 -9.32 13.99 4.57
N MET A 52 -9.10 13.54 5.81
CA MET A 52 -8.75 14.45 6.90
C MET A 52 -7.36 15.05 6.65
N MET A 53 -7.25 16.37 6.78
CA MET A 53 -5.97 17.09 6.68
C MET A 53 -5.15 16.93 7.97
N MET A 54 -4.64 15.72 8.20
CA MET A 54 -3.77 15.41 9.33
C MET A 54 -2.52 14.66 8.88
N ILE A 55 -1.37 14.96 9.51
CA ILE A 55 -0.15 14.19 9.29
C ILE A 55 -0.34 12.80 9.90
N THR A 56 -0.29 11.78 9.05
CA THR A 56 -0.51 10.40 9.46
C THR A 56 0.79 9.61 9.32
N PRO A 57 1.38 9.12 10.42
CA PRO A 57 2.54 8.26 10.36
C PRO A 57 2.14 6.88 9.83
N GLY A 58 2.94 6.34 8.92
CA GLY A 58 2.71 5.03 8.32
C GLY A 58 3.99 4.49 7.69
N TRP A 59 3.79 3.58 6.74
CA TRP A 59 4.83 2.86 6.06
C TRP A 59 4.59 2.89 4.55
N LYS A 60 5.64 3.20 3.79
CA LYS A 60 5.70 3.01 2.34
C LYS A 60 6.34 1.66 2.07
N LEU A 61 5.56 0.76 1.49
CA LEU A 61 6.03 -0.53 1.01
C LEU A 61 6.20 -0.43 -0.51
N ARG A 62 7.42 -0.65 -0.99
CA ARG A 62 7.71 -0.72 -2.43
C ARG A 62 7.73 -2.17 -2.86
N PHE A 63 7.00 -2.49 -3.92
CA PHE A 63 6.94 -3.80 -4.53
C PHE A 63 7.30 -3.72 -6.00
N SER A 64 7.82 -4.83 -6.52
CA SER A 64 8.24 -4.95 -7.91
C SER A 64 7.64 -6.23 -8.48
N ALA A 65 6.89 -6.13 -9.57
CA ALA A 65 6.24 -7.27 -10.22
C ALA A 65 6.13 -7.03 -11.72
N GLY A 66 6.49 -8.03 -12.54
CA GLY A 66 6.35 -7.95 -14.00
C GLY A 66 7.18 -6.84 -14.67
N GLY A 67 8.20 -6.29 -14.01
CA GLY A 67 8.97 -5.14 -14.49
C GLY A 67 8.37 -3.78 -14.16
N GLU A 68 7.28 -3.75 -13.38
CA GLU A 68 6.68 -2.53 -12.86
C GLU A 68 6.85 -2.43 -11.35
N ASN A 69 6.84 -1.19 -10.85
CA ASN A 69 6.97 -0.88 -9.43
C ASN A 69 5.64 -0.38 -8.88
N TYR A 70 5.28 -0.89 -7.71
CA TYR A 70 4.02 -0.64 -7.03
C TYR A 70 4.30 -0.11 -5.64
N GLU A 71 3.63 0.98 -5.27
CA GLU A 71 3.75 1.56 -3.94
C GLU A 71 2.48 1.28 -3.14
N TYR A 72 2.65 0.59 -2.02
CA TYR A 72 1.62 0.45 -1.01
C TYR A 72 1.93 1.34 0.17
N ARG A 73 0.89 1.92 0.75
CA ARG A 73 0.95 2.80 1.90
C ARG A 73 0.11 2.18 3.00
N ALA A 74 0.75 1.86 4.11
CA ALA A 74 0.09 1.22 5.23
C ALA A 74 0.23 2.05 6.51
N THR A 75 -0.68 1.83 7.44
CA THR A 75 -0.60 2.30 8.83
C THR A 75 -0.86 1.13 9.75
N ASN A 76 -0.93 1.39 11.06
CA ASN A 76 -1.33 0.38 12.03
C ASN A 76 -2.71 -0.25 11.74
N ASP A 77 -3.57 0.43 10.98
CA ASP A 77 -4.95 0.00 10.76
C ASP A 77 -5.32 -0.18 9.28
N GLN A 78 -4.76 0.63 8.38
CA GLN A 78 -5.13 0.63 6.96
C GLN A 78 -3.97 0.20 6.04
N LEU A 79 -4.31 -0.43 4.91
CA LEU A 79 -3.42 -0.70 3.79
C LEU A 79 -4.06 -0.13 2.51
N ARG A 80 -3.29 0.65 1.76
CA ARG A 80 -3.75 1.33 0.55
C ARG A 80 -2.74 1.15 -0.56
N LEU A 81 -3.22 0.90 -1.77
CA LEU A 81 -2.42 0.88 -2.98
C LEU A 81 -2.40 2.28 -3.60
N PHE A 82 -1.21 2.84 -3.75
CA PHE A 82 -1.02 4.18 -4.29
C PHE A 82 -0.73 4.13 -5.79
N ARG A 83 -1.51 4.90 -6.56
CA ARG A 83 -1.28 5.17 -7.99
C ARG A 83 -1.21 3.90 -8.89
N PHE A 84 -1.94 2.85 -8.57
CA PHE A 84 -2.09 1.68 -9.43
C PHE A 84 -3.00 2.00 -10.61
N GLU A 85 -2.47 1.89 -11.83
CA GLU A 85 -3.19 2.28 -13.06
C GLU A 85 -3.78 3.70 -13.01
N GLY A 86 -3.11 4.62 -12.30
CA GLY A 86 -3.57 6.00 -12.11
C GLY A 86 -4.69 6.17 -11.07
N ARG A 87 -5.02 5.13 -10.32
CA ARG A 87 -6.05 5.14 -9.27
C ARG A 87 -5.50 4.62 -7.94
N ASN A 88 -6.13 5.03 -6.85
CA ASN A 88 -5.81 4.52 -5.52
C ASN A 88 -6.85 3.47 -5.12
N PHE A 89 -6.43 2.48 -4.34
CA PHE A 89 -7.32 1.43 -3.83
C PHE A 89 -7.09 1.21 -2.34
N VAL A 90 -8.17 0.91 -1.62
CA VAL A 90 -8.09 0.44 -0.23
C VAL A 90 -8.04 -1.08 -0.26
N VAL A 91 -7.11 -1.66 0.51
CA VAL A 91 -6.94 -3.11 0.65
C VAL A 91 -7.53 -3.50 2.01
N GLU A 92 -8.60 -4.28 1.97
CA GLU A 92 -9.35 -4.72 3.17
C GLU A 92 -8.77 -5.96 3.84
#